data_AF-A0A4U0MYF8-F1
#
_entry.id   AF-A0A4U0MYF8-F1
#
_cell.length_a   1.000
_cell.length_b   1.000
_cell.length_c   1.000
_cell.angle_alpha   90.00
_cell.angle_beta   90.00
_cell.angle_gamma   90.00
#
_symmetry.space_group_name_H-M   'P 1'
#
loop_
_entity.id
_entity.type
_entity.pdbx_description
1 polymer ?
#
loop_
_entity_poly.entity_id
_entity_poly.type
_entity_poly.pdbx_seq_one_letter_code
_entity_poly.pdbx_strand_id
1 'polypeptide(L)'
;MNSVRVTAIACLMPLSELDEDPFLVDDRSQHDMCKQWAAARDYHLTCQLSLHQLRADHSALWSDVEEGLVDVFVTPNRRALENAIDGADEFTARCAAAGVRLETADLDEPVYTLAMKSHVHRRLSMPTAGYNGC
;
A
#
# COMPACT_ATOMS: atom_id res chain seq x y z
N MET A 1 1.10 -12.23 24.17
CA MET A 1 1.95 -12.37 22.97
C MET A 1 1.69 -11.12 22.14
N ASN A 2 2.69 -10.26 21.93
CA ASN A 2 2.49 -9.09 21.07
C ASN A 2 2.40 -9.58 19.62
N SER A 3 1.22 -9.44 19.03
CA SER A 3 1.04 -9.66 17.59
C SER A 3 1.89 -8.64 16.83
N VAL A 4 2.56 -9.09 15.77
CA VAL A 4 3.34 -8.21 14.88
C VAL A 4 2.39 -7.20 14.23
N ARG A 5 2.70 -5.91 14.34
CA ARG A 5 1.92 -4.80 13.78
C ARG A 5 2.44 -4.43 12.41
N VAL A 6 1.54 -4.44 11.45
CA VAL A 6 1.84 -4.22 10.04
C VAL A 6 1.19 -2.93 9.58
N THR A 7 1.97 -2.10 8.88
CA THR A 7 1.47 -0.97 8.11
C THR A 7 1.58 -1.32 6.63
N ALA A 8 0.45 -1.34 5.93
CA ALA A 8 0.43 -1.56 4.48
C ALA A 8 0.63 -0.24 3.73
N ILE A 9 1.49 -0.25 2.72
CA ILE A 9 1.71 0.89 1.82
C ILE A 9 1.25 0.48 0.42
N ALA A 10 0.24 1.16 -0.10
CA ALA A 10 -0.18 1.10 -1.49
C ALA A 10 0.30 2.34 -2.24
N CYS A 11 0.55 2.17 -3.53
CA CYS A 11 0.73 3.29 -4.44
C CYS A 11 -0.62 3.87 -4.87
N LEU A 12 -0.67 5.19 -5.06
CA LEU A 12 -1.83 5.92 -5.56
C LEU A 12 -1.49 6.59 -6.90
N MET A 13 -1.48 5.83 -7.99
CA MET A 13 -1.33 6.40 -9.34
C MET A 13 -2.62 7.11 -9.79
N PRO A 14 -2.52 8.14 -10.65
CA PRO A 14 -3.68 8.88 -11.12
C PRO A 14 -4.59 8.01 -12.00
N LEU A 15 -5.89 8.32 -11.99
CA LEU A 15 -6.91 7.59 -12.75
C LEU A 15 -6.62 7.54 -14.26
N SER A 16 -5.87 8.50 -14.80
CA SER A 16 -5.44 8.51 -16.21
C SER A 16 -4.61 7.28 -16.60
N GLU A 17 -3.95 6.62 -15.64
CA GLU A 17 -3.08 5.46 -15.86
C GLU A 17 -3.85 4.13 -15.83
N LEU A 18 -5.18 4.15 -15.59
CA LEU A 18 -5.97 2.94 -15.38
C LEU A 18 -5.97 1.98 -16.57
N ASP A 19 -5.79 2.49 -17.79
CA ASP A 19 -5.71 1.66 -18.97
C ASP A 19 -4.34 0.97 -19.12
N GLU A 20 -3.27 1.63 -18.71
CA GLU A 20 -1.89 1.15 -18.82
C GLU A 20 -1.49 0.28 -17.63
N ASP A 21 -1.67 0.77 -16.40
CA ASP A 21 -1.33 0.07 -15.16
C ASP A 21 -2.47 0.13 -14.12
N PRO A 22 -3.52 -0.67 -14.31
CA PRO A 22 -4.70 -0.62 -13.45
C PRO A 22 -4.41 -0.99 -12.00
N PHE A 23 -3.38 -1.81 -11.74
CA PHE A 23 -3.06 -2.27 -10.40
C PHE A 23 -2.52 -1.13 -9.53
N LEU A 24 -1.61 -0.32 -10.07
CA LEU A 24 -1.03 0.82 -9.35
C LEU A 24 -2.03 1.97 -9.11
N VAL A 25 -3.13 2.00 -9.88
CA VAL A 25 -4.26 2.93 -9.68
C VAL A 25 -5.25 2.42 -8.61
N ASP A 26 -5.43 1.10 -8.52
CA ASP A 26 -6.41 0.47 -7.64
C ASP A 26 -5.83 0.16 -6.25
N ASP A 27 -5.73 1.21 -5.44
CA ASP A 27 -5.23 1.16 -4.05
C ASP A 27 -5.92 0.11 -3.17
N ARG A 28 -7.20 -0.23 -3.43
CA ARG A 28 -7.93 -1.26 -2.70
C ARG A 28 -7.38 -2.65 -2.96
N SER A 29 -7.17 -3.01 -4.23
CA SER A 29 -6.60 -4.33 -4.58
C SER A 29 -5.19 -4.49 -4.02
N GLN A 30 -4.41 -3.41 -4.05
CA GLN A 30 -3.09 -3.36 -3.41
C GLN A 30 -3.17 -3.63 -1.90
N HIS A 31 -4.08 -2.94 -1.20
CA HIS A 31 -4.31 -3.12 0.23
C HIS A 31 -4.84 -4.51 0.59
N ASP A 32 -5.73 -5.08 -0.23
CA ASP A 32 -6.24 -6.43 -0.04
C ASP A 32 -5.12 -7.47 -0.17
N MET A 33 -4.18 -7.26 -1.09
CA MET A 33 -3.00 -8.11 -1.25
C MET A 33 -2.09 -8.08 -0.01
N CYS A 34 -1.81 -6.89 0.51
CA CYS A 34 -1.07 -6.71 1.77
C CYS A 34 -1.81 -7.34 2.97
N LYS A 35 -3.13 -7.20 3.02
CA LYS A 35 -3.97 -7.78 4.07
C LYS A 35 -3.94 -9.31 4.03
N GLN A 36 -4.01 -9.91 2.84
CA GLN A 36 -3.89 -11.36 2.67
C GLN A 36 -2.51 -11.86 3.13
N TRP A 37 -1.44 -11.14 2.79
CA TRP A 37 -0.09 -11.46 3.23
C TRP A 37 0.06 -11.43 4.75
N ALA A 38 -0.52 -10.42 5.42
CA ALA A 38 -0.48 -10.28 6.88
C ALA A 38 -1.30 -11.37 7.56
N ALA A 39 -2.52 -11.63 7.07
CA ALA A 39 -3.41 -12.66 7.61
C ALA A 39 -2.78 -14.07 7.51
N ALA A 40 -2.08 -14.37 6.42
CA ALA A 40 -1.39 -15.66 6.24
C ALA A 40 -0.25 -15.90 7.25
N ARG A 41 0.18 -14.86 7.99
CA ARG A 41 1.26 -14.90 8.99
C ARG A 41 0.76 -14.64 10.41
N ASP A 42 -0.55 -14.55 10.61
CA ASP A 42 -1.17 -14.13 11.88
C ASP A 42 -0.66 -12.75 12.36
N TYR A 43 -0.32 -11.87 11.41
CA TYR A 43 0.07 -10.49 11.70
C TYR A 43 -1.15 -9.57 11.74
N HIS A 44 -1.07 -8.52 12.55
CA HIS A 44 -2.15 -7.56 12.73
C HIS A 44 -1.91 -6.30 11.89
N LEU A 45 -2.73 -6.11 10.86
CA LEU A 45 -2.70 -4.88 10.06
C LEU A 45 -3.29 -3.72 10.89
N THR A 46 -2.46 -2.75 11.25
CA THR A 46 -2.83 -1.61 12.10
C THR A 46 -3.12 -0.34 11.30
N CYS A 47 -2.47 -0.18 10.15
CA CYS A 47 -2.55 1.03 9.35
C CYS A 47 -2.47 0.72 7.85
N GLN A 48 -3.13 1.52 7.03
CA GLN A 48 -3.13 1.45 5.57
C GLN A 48 -2.83 2.85 5.02
N LEU A 49 -1.73 2.96 4.28
CA LEU A 49 -1.26 4.20 3.66
C LEU A 49 -1.41 4.08 2.14
N SER A 50 -2.01 5.08 1.50
CA SER A 50 -2.03 5.22 0.05
C SER A 50 -1.20 6.45 -0.32
N LEU A 51 -0.04 6.24 -0.96
CA LEU A 51 0.99 7.25 -1.16
C LEU A 51 1.37 7.39 -2.63
N HIS A 52 1.88 8.55 -3.00
CA HIS A 52 2.45 8.78 -4.33
C HIS A 52 3.70 9.64 -4.20
N GLN A 53 4.85 9.10 -4.61
CA GLN A 53 6.16 9.76 -4.57
C GLN A 53 6.44 10.50 -3.24
N LEU A 54 6.03 9.91 -2.10
CA LEU A 54 6.31 10.50 -0.80
C LEU A 54 7.80 10.30 -0.48
N ARG A 55 8.50 11.34 -0.07
CA ARG A 55 9.93 11.21 0.28
C ARG A 55 10.16 10.20 1.38
N ALA A 56 11.20 9.39 1.23
CA ALA A 56 11.60 8.40 2.22
C ALA A 56 11.93 8.98 3.63
N ASP A 57 12.23 10.27 3.76
CA ASP A 57 12.51 10.96 5.02
C ASP A 57 11.30 11.72 5.60
N HIS A 58 10.13 11.61 4.97
CA HIS A 58 8.96 12.36 5.39
C HIS A 58 8.51 11.95 6.81
N SER A 59 8.43 12.91 7.73
CA SER A 59 8.18 12.66 9.16
C SER A 59 6.93 11.82 9.44
N ALA A 60 5.86 12.02 8.68
CA ALA A 60 4.62 11.26 8.84
C ALA A 60 4.77 9.73 8.67
N LEU A 61 5.79 9.24 7.94
CA LEU A 61 6.08 7.80 7.85
C LEU A 61 6.72 7.26 9.14
N TRP A 62 7.43 8.13 9.85
CA TRP A 62 8.32 7.75 10.94
C TRP A 62 7.71 8.02 12.32
N SER A 63 6.70 8.89 12.45
CA SER A 63 6.05 9.16 13.74
C SER A 63 5.50 7.87 14.39
N ASP A 64 4.78 7.04 13.64
CA ASP A 64 4.28 5.76 14.15
C ASP A 64 5.42 4.75 14.42
N VAL A 65 6.55 4.86 13.72
CA VAL A 65 7.74 4.02 13.97
C VAL A 65 8.41 4.44 15.28
N GLU A 66 8.55 5.73 15.53
CA GLU A 66 9.16 6.31 16.73
C GLU A 66 8.32 6.02 17.99
N GLU A 67 6.99 6.00 17.86
CA GLU A 67 6.06 5.53 18.90
C GLU A 67 6.06 4.00 19.05
N GLY A 68 6.82 3.31 18.19
CA GLY A 68 6.93 1.87 18.16
C GLY A 68 5.58 1.22 17.90
N LEU A 69 4.77 1.75 16.98
CA LEU A 69 3.47 1.22 16.52
C LEU A 69 3.58 0.37 15.24
N VAL A 70 4.74 0.39 14.58
CA VAL A 70 5.01 -0.34 13.34
C VAL A 70 6.16 -1.33 13.56
N ASP A 71 5.88 -2.62 13.37
CA ASP A 71 6.92 -3.65 13.40
C ASP A 71 7.35 -4.05 11.97
N VAL A 72 6.44 -3.90 11.00
CA VAL A 72 6.66 -4.23 9.58
C VAL A 72 5.91 -3.24 8.68
N PHE A 73 6.61 -2.70 7.69
CA PHE A 73 5.96 -2.15 6.49
C PHE A 73 5.82 -3.26 5.45
N VAL A 74 4.63 -3.37 4.85
CA VAL A 74 4.41 -4.26 3.71
C VAL A 74 3.93 -3.46 2.51
N THR A 75 4.51 -3.72 1.35
CA THR A 75 3.99 -3.22 0.06
C THR A 75 3.49 -4.37 -0.79
N PRO A 76 2.62 -4.11 -1.78
CA PRO A 76 2.17 -5.14 -2.71
C PRO A 76 3.34 -5.87 -3.36
N ASN A 77 4.24 -5.09 -3.95
CA ASN A 77 5.44 -5.55 -4.63
C ASN A 77 6.42 -4.37 -4.75
N ARG A 78 7.57 -4.64 -5.37
CA ARG A 78 8.63 -3.64 -5.53
C ARG A 78 8.19 -2.43 -6.36
N ARG A 79 7.46 -2.64 -7.47
CA ARG A 79 7.00 -1.54 -8.34
C ARG A 79 6.00 -0.62 -7.64
N ALA A 80 5.11 -1.16 -6.80
CA ALA A 80 4.23 -0.33 -5.97
C ALA A 80 5.02 0.51 -4.96
N LEU A 81 6.05 -0.06 -4.33
CA LEU A 81 6.92 0.69 -3.41
C LEU A 81 7.63 1.86 -4.12
N GLU A 82 8.22 1.60 -5.29
CA GLU A 82 8.95 2.61 -6.08
C GLU A 82 8.06 3.77 -6.57
N ASN A 83 6.78 3.50 -6.82
CA ASN A 83 5.82 4.55 -7.20
C ASN A 83 5.21 5.25 -5.97
N ALA A 84 5.12 4.58 -4.82
CA ALA A 84 4.61 5.14 -3.57
C ALA A 84 5.63 6.05 -2.85
N ILE A 85 6.91 5.65 -2.85
CA ILE A 85 7.99 6.30 -2.10
C ILE A 85 9.08 6.79 -3.05
N ASP A 86 9.37 8.10 -3.00
CA ASP A 86 10.54 8.67 -3.65
C ASP A 86 11.80 8.27 -2.85
N GLY A 87 12.65 7.46 -3.48
CA GLY A 87 13.82 6.84 -2.83
C GLY A 87 13.51 5.51 -2.12
N ALA A 88 12.93 4.53 -2.81
CA ALA A 88 12.58 3.21 -2.24
C ALA A 88 13.77 2.47 -1.58
N ASP A 89 14.99 2.59 -2.12
CA ASP A 89 16.19 1.99 -1.52
C ASP A 89 16.64 2.71 -0.26
N GLU A 90 16.55 4.04 -0.26
CA GLU A 90 16.79 4.87 0.92
C GLU A 90 15.78 4.55 2.03
N PHE A 91 14.50 4.38 1.67
CA PHE A 91 13.46 3.94 2.59
C PHE A 91 13.75 2.56 3.18
N THR A 92 14.20 1.61 2.35
CA THR A 92 14.60 0.27 2.80
C THR A 92 15.74 0.34 3.80
N ALA A 93 16.78 1.13 3.51
CA ALA A 93 17.91 1.32 4.40
C ALA A 93 17.50 1.97 5.74
N ARG A 94 16.59 2.96 5.70
CA ARG A 94 16.05 3.58 6.91
C ARG A 94 15.22 2.62 7.75
N CYS A 95 14.38 1.80 7.13
CA CYS A 95 13.62 0.78 7.84
C CYS A 95 14.56 -0.15 8.62
N ALA A 96 15.61 -0.66 7.95
CA ALA A 96 16.62 -1.49 8.59
C ALA A 96 17.36 -0.76 9.72
N ALA A 97 17.72 0.51 9.54
CA ALA A 97 18.36 1.32 10.58
C ALA A 97 17.46 1.59 11.79
N ALA A 98 16.14 1.69 11.58
CA ALA A 98 15.13 1.85 12.62
C ALA A 98 14.70 0.51 13.26
N GLY A 99 15.20 -0.63 12.78
CA GLY A 99 14.79 -1.95 13.26
C GLY A 99 13.39 -2.38 12.80
N VAL A 100 12.82 -1.71 11.79
CA VAL A 100 11.54 -2.06 11.17
C VAL A 100 11.79 -2.92 9.93
N ARG A 101 11.03 -4.00 9.76
CA ARG A 101 11.14 -4.82 8.55
C ARG A 101 10.36 -4.18 7.41
N LEU A 102 10.90 -4.25 6.20
CA LEU A 102 10.20 -3.91 4.97
C LEU A 102 10.05 -5.18 4.15
N GLU A 103 8.81 -5.54 3.82
CA GLU A 103 8.47 -6.77 3.11
C GLU A 103 7.61 -6.45 1.88
N THR A 104 7.67 -7.32 0.88
CA THR A 104 6.76 -7.33 -0.26
C THR A 104 5.77 -8.48 -0.10
N ALA A 105 4.52 -8.26 -0.50
CA ALA A 105 3.52 -9.31 -0.51
C ALA A 105 3.81 -10.34 -1.61
N ASP A 106 4.24 -9.85 -2.79
CA ASP A 106 4.61 -10.61 -3.99
C ASP A 106 3.61 -11.71 -4.34
N LEU A 107 2.32 -11.43 -4.13
CA LEU A 107 1.23 -12.24 -4.63
C LEU A 107 0.93 -11.84 -6.09
N ASP A 108 0.29 -12.75 -6.82
CA ASP A 108 -0.10 -12.49 -8.21
C ASP A 108 -1.07 -11.30 -8.28
N GLU A 109 -0.75 -10.36 -9.15
CA GLU A 109 -1.61 -9.21 -9.37
C GLU A 109 -2.94 -9.63 -10.03
N PRO A 110 -4.05 -8.96 -9.70
CA PRO A 110 -5.33 -9.25 -10.34
C PRO A 110 -5.27 -9.01 -11.86
N VAL A 111 -5.86 -9.93 -12.63
CA VAL A 111 -6.06 -9.70 -14.07
C VAL A 111 -7.25 -8.78 -14.26
N TYR A 112 -6.99 -7.52 -14.65
CA TYR A 112 -8.03 -6.50 -14.79
C TYR A 112 -8.86 -6.68 -16.06
N THR A 113 -10.13 -7.03 -15.87
CA THR A 113 -11.13 -6.98 -16.94
C THR A 113 -11.65 -5.56 -17.17
N LEU A 114 -12.30 -5.32 -18.31
CA LEU A 114 -12.98 -4.04 -18.58
C LEU A 114 -14.01 -3.69 -17.49
N ALA A 115 -14.70 -4.68 -16.94
CA ALA A 115 -15.66 -4.49 -15.86
C ALA A 115 -14.97 -4.02 -14.56
N MET A 116 -13.81 -4.60 -14.23
CA MET A 116 -13.01 -4.19 -13.07
C MET A 116 -12.48 -2.78 -13.26
N LYS A 117 -11.87 -2.46 -14.42
CA LYS A 117 -11.42 -1.09 -14.73
C LYS A 117 -12.58 -0.10 -14.62
N SER A 118 -13.75 -0.41 -15.17
CA SER A 118 -14.94 0.43 -15.03
C SER A 118 -15.36 0.65 -13.57
N HIS A 119 -15.22 -0.36 -12.71
CA HIS A 119 -15.49 -0.23 -11.28
C HIS A 119 -14.47 0.69 -10.58
N VAL A 120 -13.18 0.50 -10.85
CA VAL A 120 -12.12 1.38 -10.35
C VAL A 120 -12.34 2.82 -10.81
N HIS A 121 -12.63 3.01 -12.10
CA HIS A 121 -12.93 4.32 -12.65
C HIS A 121 -14.10 4.97 -11.92
N ARG A 122 -15.25 4.30 -11.78
CA ARG A 122 -16.42 4.85 -11.06
C ARG A 122 -16.09 5.23 -9.61
N ARG A 123 -15.30 4.40 -8.93
CA ARG A 123 -14.88 4.60 -7.53
C ARG A 123 -13.99 5.83 -7.37
N LEU A 124 -13.06 6.05 -8.30
CA LEU A 124 -12.07 7.13 -8.20
C LEU A 124 -12.51 8.42 -8.91
N SER A 125 -13.40 8.34 -9.91
CA SER A 125 -13.88 9.51 -10.67
C SER A 125 -14.94 10.32 -9.94
N MET A 126 -15.61 9.74 -8.94
CA MET A 126 -16.58 10.45 -8.11
C MET A 126 -16.16 10.35 -6.65
N PRO A 127 -15.74 11.45 -6.00
CA PRO A 127 -15.58 11.48 -4.55
C PRO A 127 -17.00 11.56 -3.96
N THR A 128 -17.77 10.48 -4.10
CA THR A 128 -19.04 10.37 -3.39
C THR A 128 -18.69 10.10 -1.94
N ALA A 129 -18.95 11.09 -1.10
CA ALA A 129 -19.30 10.85 0.28
C ALA A 129 -20.33 9.70 0.32
N GLY A 130 -19.90 8.50 0.70
CA GLY A 130 -20.76 7.44 1.23
C GLY A 130 -21.79 6.78 0.32
N TYR A 131 -21.66 6.75 -1.02
CA TYR A 131 -22.56 5.95 -1.84
C TYR A 131 -22.06 4.49 -1.99
N ASN A 132 -22.52 3.60 -1.10
CA ASN A 132 -22.48 2.17 -1.35
C ASN A 132 -23.63 1.86 -2.31
N GLY A 133 -23.31 1.72 -3.60
CA GLY A 133 -24.27 1.33 -4.63
C GLY A 133 -24.75 -0.10 -4.39
N CYS A 134 -25.77 -0.24 -3.54
CA CYS A 134 -26.73 -1.33 -3.55
C CYS A 134 -27.87 -1.00 -4.53
#